data_AF-A0A559TRV1-F1
#
_entry.id   AF-A0A559TRV1-F1
#
_cell.length_a   1.000
_cell.length_b   1.000
_cell.length_c   1.000
_cell.angle_alpha   90.00
_cell.angle_beta   90.00
_cell.angle_gamma   90.00
#
_symmetry.space_group_name_H-M   'P 1'
#
loop_
_entity.id
_entity.type
_entity.pdbx_description
1 polymer ?
#
loop_
_entity_poly.entity_id
_entity_poly.type
_entity_poly.pdbx_seq_one_letter_code
_entity_poly.pdbx_strand_id
1 'polypeptide(L)'
;MPVIFFDIGATLADPHVEPDGSLTLQPRPRVMAVLDALRDVRRGIISNPGPGDGAVARAAAALHEAFPDRFSDEALVHWGAKDSRVIFDQAVASTGGTAADECVFVGEDAAERAFARQVRMRTAAHPVFALAAMENRPVFRARTELPDGLGLQELTAAVDESEAVVMQVVSERLALVMVTAQGAGTLTRAGFPVDVRGPVDDTAAFPVRDDKPVSAAETLADAPHRAP
;
A
#
# COMPACT_ATOMS: atom_id res chain seq x y z
N MET A 1 22.38 -6.51 -5.98
CA MET A 1 21.34 -7.17 -5.13
C MET A 1 20.14 -6.25 -5.13
N PRO A 2 18.92 -6.75 -5.39
CA PRO A 2 17.74 -5.89 -5.45
C PRO A 2 17.51 -5.15 -4.14
N VAL A 3 16.92 -3.96 -4.24
CA VAL A 3 16.59 -3.10 -3.10
C VAL A 3 15.11 -2.75 -3.16
N ILE A 4 14.40 -2.90 -2.04
CA ILE A 4 12.98 -2.56 -1.95
C ILE A 4 12.83 -1.33 -1.06
N PHE A 5 12.32 -0.24 -1.63
CA PHE A 5 11.95 0.95 -0.91
C PHE A 5 10.46 0.94 -0.61
N PHE A 6 10.09 1.26 0.62
CA PHE A 6 8.70 1.37 1.04
C PHE A 6 8.35 2.82 1.36
N ASP A 7 7.17 3.23 0.92
CA ASP A 7 6.47 4.33 1.56
C ASP A 7 5.96 3.92 2.96
N ILE A 8 5.68 4.89 3.83
CA ILE A 8 5.15 4.63 5.18
C ILE A 8 3.63 4.76 5.21
N GLY A 9 3.11 5.97 4.97
CA GLY A 9 1.71 6.30 5.24
C GLY A 9 0.75 5.56 4.31
N ALA A 10 -0.27 4.90 4.86
CA ALA A 10 -1.22 4.06 4.13
C ALA A 10 -0.58 2.87 3.36
N THR A 11 0.74 2.69 3.46
CA THR A 11 1.50 1.61 2.84
C THR A 11 1.98 0.61 3.89
N LEU A 12 2.93 1.00 4.75
CA LEU A 12 3.43 0.17 5.86
C LEU A 12 2.62 0.38 7.14
N ALA A 13 2.20 1.61 7.40
CA ALA A 13 1.53 1.98 8.64
C ALA A 13 0.53 3.11 8.43
N ASP A 14 -0.43 3.19 9.33
CA ASP A 14 -1.30 4.34 9.50
C ASP A 14 -0.65 5.28 10.53
N PRO A 15 -0.31 6.54 10.15
CA PRO A 15 0.33 7.49 11.05
C PRO A 15 -0.68 8.18 11.96
N HIS A 16 -0.35 8.28 13.25
CA HIS A 16 -1.16 8.96 14.26
C HIS A 16 -0.32 10.02 14.97
N VAL A 17 -0.79 11.28 14.93
CA VAL A 17 -0.17 12.38 15.66
C VAL A 17 -0.88 12.54 17.00
N GLU A 18 -0.13 12.38 18.09
CA GLU A 18 -0.65 12.51 19.44
C GLU A 18 -0.79 13.98 19.86
N PRO A 19 -1.55 14.30 20.93
CA PRO A 19 -1.74 15.67 21.40
C PRO A 19 -0.45 16.41 21.79
N ASP A 20 0.60 15.67 22.16
CA ASP A 20 1.92 16.22 22.47
C ASP A 20 2.80 16.48 21.23
N GLY A 21 2.27 16.19 20.03
CA GLY A 21 2.95 16.33 18.76
C GLY A 21 3.88 15.16 18.40
N SER A 22 3.93 14.10 19.22
CA SER A 22 4.61 12.86 18.86
C SER A 22 3.87 12.13 17.72
N LEU A 23 4.61 11.30 17.00
CA LEU A 23 4.09 10.52 15.88
C LEU A 23 4.21 9.04 16.26
N THR A 24 3.10 8.31 16.19
CA THR A 24 3.08 6.85 16.29
C THR A 24 2.71 6.28 14.93
N LEU A 25 3.23 5.09 14.62
CA LEU A 25 2.92 4.36 13.40
C LEU A 25 2.24 3.05 13.79
N GLN A 26 1.01 2.85 13.35
CA GLN A 26 0.32 1.57 13.52
C GLN A 26 0.56 0.71 12.28
N PRO A 27 1.33 -0.40 12.35
CA PRO A 27 1.57 -1.25 11.19
C PRO A 27 0.26 -1.78 10.59
N ARG A 28 0.13 -1.72 9.26
CA ARG A 28 -1.04 -2.24 8.56
C ARG A 28 -1.04 -3.78 8.59
N PRO A 29 -2.20 -4.42 8.38
CA PRO A 29 -2.29 -5.89 8.35
C PRO A 29 -1.24 -6.52 7.44
N ARG A 30 -0.64 -7.63 7.91
CA ARG A 30 0.35 -8.46 7.21
C ARG A 30 1.70 -7.79 6.91
N VAL A 31 1.89 -6.50 7.19
CA VAL A 31 3.15 -5.80 6.92
C VAL A 31 4.32 -6.46 7.65
N MET A 32 4.18 -6.80 8.92
CA MET A 32 5.24 -7.45 9.69
C MET A 32 5.64 -8.81 9.09
N ALA A 33 4.65 -9.64 8.73
CA ALA A 33 4.90 -10.93 8.09
C ALA A 33 5.59 -10.78 6.72
N VAL A 34 5.22 -9.77 5.93
CA VAL A 34 5.91 -9.43 4.67
C VAL A 34 7.35 -9.03 4.95
N LEU A 35 7.59 -8.17 5.93
CA LEU A 35 8.95 -7.76 6.29
C LEU A 35 9.77 -8.93 6.86
N ASP A 36 9.15 -9.90 7.53
CA ASP A 36 9.82 -11.13 7.99
C ASP A 36 10.26 -12.01 6.81
N ALA A 37 9.38 -12.15 5.82
CA ALA A 37 9.66 -12.92 4.60
C ALA A 37 10.76 -12.27 3.75
N LEU A 38 10.90 -10.94 3.82
CA LEU A 38 11.91 -10.17 3.10
C LEU A 38 13.20 -9.93 3.93
N ARG A 39 13.43 -10.65 5.03
CA ARG A 39 14.54 -10.38 5.96
C ARG A 39 15.92 -10.31 5.29
N ASP A 40 16.13 -11.11 4.25
CA ASP A 40 17.40 -11.24 3.53
C ASP A 40 17.52 -10.25 2.35
N VAL A 41 16.50 -9.43 2.10
CA VAL A 41 16.48 -8.40 1.06
C VAL A 41 16.83 -7.04 1.65
N ARG A 42 17.68 -6.27 0.95
CA ARG A 42 17.98 -4.89 1.33
C ARG A 42 16.75 -4.02 1.18
N ARG A 43 16.44 -3.25 2.21
CA ARG A 43 15.21 -2.47 2.29
C ARG A 43 15.47 -1.07 2.79
N GLY A 44 14.68 -0.14 2.27
CA GLY A 44 14.77 1.28 2.56
C GLY A 44 13.39 1.91 2.68
N ILE A 45 13.39 3.22 2.95
CA ILE A 45 12.19 4.05 3.03
C ILE A 45 12.31 5.19 2.04
N ILE A 46 11.21 5.51 1.35
CA ILE A 46 11.04 6.79 0.66
C ILE A 46 9.69 7.33 1.14
N SER A 47 9.71 8.33 2.02
CA SER A 47 8.48 8.82 2.64
C SER A 47 8.51 10.34 2.83
N ASN A 48 7.33 10.95 2.79
CA ASN A 48 7.17 12.36 3.12
C ASN A 48 6.85 12.48 4.62
N PRO A 49 7.74 13.04 5.45
CA PRO A 49 7.49 13.16 6.89
C PRO A 49 6.44 14.22 7.25
N GLY A 50 5.92 14.95 6.26
CA GLY A 50 5.06 16.10 6.46
C GLY A 50 5.83 17.39 6.78
N PRO A 51 5.12 18.50 6.97
CA PRO A 51 5.71 19.80 7.19
C PRO A 51 6.18 20.00 8.65
N GLY A 52 7.05 21.00 8.84
CA GLY A 52 7.40 21.54 10.15
C GLY A 52 8.73 21.06 10.71
N ASP A 53 9.27 21.85 11.64
CA ASP A 53 10.56 21.56 12.27
C ASP A 53 10.49 20.23 13.04
N GLY A 54 11.53 19.42 12.86
CA GLY A 54 11.64 18.11 13.49
C GLY A 54 10.74 17.01 12.91
N ALA A 55 10.00 17.24 11.82
CA ALA A 55 9.14 16.22 11.21
C ALA A 55 9.92 14.95 10.84
N VAL A 56 11.10 15.10 10.23
CA VAL A 56 12.02 13.99 9.92
C VAL A 56 12.41 13.21 11.17
N ALA A 57 12.79 13.91 12.24
CA ALA A 57 13.22 13.26 13.48
C ALA A 57 12.07 12.47 14.13
N ARG A 58 10.85 13.02 14.15
CA ARG A 58 9.65 12.33 14.62
C ARG A 58 9.33 11.10 13.76
N ALA A 59 9.37 11.23 12.43
CA ALA A 59 9.13 10.12 11.51
C ALA A 59 10.18 9.00 11.67
N ALA A 60 11.45 9.35 11.83
CA ALA A 60 12.52 8.38 12.06
C ALA A 60 12.38 7.65 13.40
N ALA A 61 12.03 8.37 14.48
CA ALA A 61 11.78 7.76 15.79
C ALA A 61 10.58 6.79 15.73
N ALA A 62 9.48 7.23 15.12
CA ALA A 62 8.27 6.41 14.97
C ALA A 62 8.51 5.17 14.10
N LEU A 63 9.30 5.30 13.02
CA LEU A 63 9.72 4.19 12.18
C LEU A 63 10.52 3.16 12.97
N HIS A 64 11.48 3.60 13.79
CA HIS A 64 12.30 2.72 14.60
C HIS A 64 11.47 1.97 15.66
N GLU A 65 10.53 2.66 16.30
CA GLU A 65 9.65 2.06 17.31
C GLU A 65 8.68 1.03 16.71
N ALA A 66 8.06 1.34 15.58
CA ALA A 66 7.08 0.45 14.94
C ALA A 66 7.72 -0.72 14.17
N PHE A 67 8.95 -0.54 13.66
CA PHE A 67 9.64 -1.52 12.82
C PHE A 67 11.08 -1.76 13.28
N PRO A 68 11.29 -2.24 14.52
CA PRO A 68 12.62 -2.41 15.09
C PRO A 68 13.48 -3.31 14.20
N ASP A 69 14.70 -2.84 13.93
CA ASP A 69 15.73 -3.51 13.13
C ASP A 69 15.36 -3.84 11.66
N ARG A 70 14.24 -3.32 11.13
CA ARG A 70 13.82 -3.59 9.73
C ARG A 70 14.36 -2.63 8.69
N PHE A 71 14.75 -1.44 9.11
CA PHE A 71 15.26 -0.37 8.25
C PHE A 71 16.54 0.22 8.84
N SER A 72 17.56 -0.63 9.02
CA SER A 72 18.83 -0.27 9.67
C SER A 72 19.87 0.37 8.75
N ASP A 73 19.70 0.28 7.43
CA ASP A 73 20.57 0.95 6.46
C ASP A 73 20.09 2.39 6.26
N GLU A 74 20.63 3.33 7.06
CA GLU A 74 20.26 4.75 7.03
C GLU A 74 20.48 5.37 5.64
N ALA A 75 21.42 4.85 4.84
CA ALA A 75 21.66 5.33 3.47
C ALA A 75 20.49 5.01 2.53
N LEU A 76 19.60 4.08 2.90
CA LEU A 76 18.41 3.72 2.14
C LEU A 76 17.13 4.41 2.69
N VAL A 77 17.25 5.33 3.65
CA VAL A 77 16.12 6.09 4.20
C VAL A 77 16.11 7.50 3.63
N HIS A 78 15.08 7.81 2.83
CA HIS A 78 14.92 9.08 2.14
C HIS A 78 13.64 9.78 2.59
N TRP A 79 13.81 11.00 3.11
CA TRP A 79 12.71 11.85 3.57
C TRP A 79 12.48 13.01 2.61
N GLY A 80 11.27 13.14 2.09
CA GLY A 80 10.91 14.27 1.23
C GLY A 80 9.60 14.06 0.46
N ALA A 81 9.16 15.12 -0.21
CA ALA A 81 8.00 15.05 -1.09
C ALA A 81 8.25 14.09 -2.26
N LYS A 82 7.21 13.33 -2.62
CA LYS A 82 7.23 12.35 -3.73
C LYS A 82 6.42 12.88 -4.92
N ASP A 83 6.50 14.19 -5.14
CA ASP A 83 5.79 14.94 -6.20
C ASP A 83 6.61 15.07 -7.50
N SER A 84 7.79 14.46 -7.55
CA SER A 84 8.68 14.43 -8.69
C SER A 84 9.59 13.19 -8.65
N ARG A 85 10.29 12.93 -9.76
CA ARG A 85 11.27 11.83 -9.85
C ARG A 85 12.52 12.01 -8.98
N VAL A 86 12.78 13.21 -8.46
CA VAL A 86 14.07 13.59 -7.85
C VAL A 86 14.43 12.71 -6.65
N ILE A 87 13.49 12.47 -5.75
CA ILE A 87 13.74 11.63 -4.56
C ILE A 87 13.98 10.16 -4.93
N PHE A 88 13.34 9.68 -5.99
CA PHE A 88 13.55 8.32 -6.50
C PHE A 88 14.92 8.16 -7.16
N ASP A 89 15.41 9.18 -7.89
CA ASP A 89 16.78 9.20 -8.41
C ASP A 89 17.81 9.15 -7.26
N GLN A 90 17.58 9.93 -6.20
CA GLN A 90 18.43 9.93 -5.00
C GLN A 90 18.44 8.57 -4.31
N ALA A 91 17.27 7.94 -4.19
CA ALA A 91 17.15 6.60 -3.61
C ALA A 91 17.90 5.54 -4.42
N VAL A 92 17.77 5.54 -5.75
CA VAL A 92 18.53 4.63 -6.62
C VAL A 92 20.03 4.87 -6.47
N ALA A 93 20.48 6.13 -6.46
CA ALA A 93 21.90 6.47 -6.31
C ALA A 93 22.48 5.99 -4.96
N SER A 94 21.70 6.00 -3.89
CA SER A 94 22.15 5.59 -2.56
C SER A 94 22.30 4.06 -2.39
N THR A 95 21.83 3.27 -3.36
CA THR A 95 21.95 1.80 -3.31
C THR A 95 23.38 1.29 -3.42
N GLY A 96 24.34 2.12 -3.82
CA GLY A 96 25.74 1.74 -4.01
C GLY A 96 25.99 0.98 -5.32
N GLY A 97 25.16 1.21 -6.34
CA GLY A 97 25.35 0.66 -7.69
C GLY A 97 24.34 -0.40 -8.13
N THR A 98 23.25 -0.60 -7.38
CA THR A 98 22.12 -1.42 -7.86
C THR A 98 21.46 -0.70 -9.04
N ALA A 99 21.18 -1.44 -10.12
CA ALA A 99 20.52 -0.86 -11.28
C ALA A 99 19.08 -0.46 -10.92
N ALA A 100 18.58 0.62 -11.52
CA ALA A 100 17.26 1.16 -11.14
C ALA A 100 16.12 0.16 -11.37
N ASP A 101 16.22 -0.69 -12.39
CA ASP A 101 15.28 -1.76 -12.70
C ASP A 101 15.43 -3.01 -11.82
N GLU A 102 16.42 -3.03 -10.92
CA GLU A 102 16.53 -3.97 -9.79
C GLU A 102 16.00 -3.36 -8.48
N CYS A 103 15.58 -2.10 -8.50
CA CYS A 103 14.94 -1.44 -7.38
C CYS A 103 13.41 -1.51 -7.50
N VAL A 104 12.74 -1.70 -6.35
CA VAL A 104 11.27 -1.70 -6.25
C VAL A 104 10.84 -0.56 -5.34
N PHE A 105 9.86 0.23 -5.76
CA PHE A 105 9.12 1.13 -4.89
C PHE A 105 7.75 0.54 -4.55
N VAL A 106 7.45 0.44 -3.26
CA VAL A 106 6.17 -0.04 -2.75
C VAL A 106 5.43 1.14 -2.13
N GLY A 107 4.27 1.48 -2.69
CA GLY A 107 3.45 2.60 -2.22
C GLY A 107 2.04 2.54 -2.77
N GLU A 108 1.04 2.97 -1.99
CA GLU A 108 -0.37 2.89 -2.38
C GLU A 108 -0.77 3.91 -3.47
N ASP A 109 -0.10 5.08 -3.48
CA ASP A 109 -0.39 6.18 -4.40
C ASP A 109 0.14 5.90 -5.81
N ALA A 110 -0.73 6.03 -6.81
CA ALA A 110 -0.40 5.74 -8.20
C ALA A 110 0.50 6.80 -8.87
N ALA A 111 0.38 8.07 -8.48
CA ALA A 111 1.21 9.16 -8.98
C ALA A 111 2.65 9.02 -8.49
N GLU A 112 2.85 8.66 -7.21
CA GLU A 112 4.17 8.37 -6.66
C GLU A 112 4.83 7.19 -7.37
N ARG A 113 4.08 6.10 -7.59
CA ARG A 113 4.56 4.97 -8.40
C ARG A 113 4.90 5.39 -9.84
N ALA A 114 4.15 6.31 -10.43
CA ALA A 114 4.47 6.82 -11.77
C ALA A 114 5.83 7.55 -11.80
N PHE A 115 6.17 8.34 -10.77
CA PHE A 115 7.49 8.96 -10.66
C PHE A 115 8.62 7.94 -10.44
N ALA A 116 8.38 6.90 -9.63
CA ALA A 116 9.35 5.80 -9.47
C ALA A 116 9.64 5.10 -10.81
N ARG A 117 8.62 4.87 -11.65
CA ARG A 117 8.81 4.29 -13.00
C ARG A 117 9.58 5.18 -13.95
N GLN A 118 9.50 6.51 -13.81
CA GLN A 118 10.28 7.44 -14.64
C GLN A 118 11.79 7.25 -14.43
N VAL A 119 12.21 6.80 -13.24
CA VAL A 119 13.61 6.43 -12.95
C VAL A 119 13.89 4.95 -13.19
N ARG A 120 12.94 4.21 -13.79
CA ARG A 120 12.98 2.77 -14.12
C ARG A 120 12.85 1.81 -12.93
N MET A 121 12.46 2.27 -11.75
CA MET A 121 12.09 1.36 -10.67
C MET A 121 10.86 0.54 -11.06
N ARG A 122 10.83 -0.71 -10.61
CA ARG A 122 9.60 -1.50 -10.58
C ARG A 122 8.73 -1.01 -9.43
N THR A 123 7.43 -1.28 -9.49
CA THR A 123 6.50 -0.75 -8.48
C THR A 123 5.51 -1.78 -8.00
N ALA A 124 5.15 -1.72 -6.72
CA ALA A 124 4.08 -2.50 -6.12
C ALA A 124 3.09 -1.59 -5.38
N ALA A 125 1.80 -1.87 -5.52
CA ALA A 125 0.74 -1.10 -4.88
C ALA A 125 0.49 -1.48 -3.41
N HIS A 126 1.08 -2.59 -2.94
CA HIS A 126 0.93 -3.11 -1.59
C HIS A 126 2.15 -3.94 -1.18
N PRO A 127 2.58 -3.93 0.11
CA PRO A 127 3.72 -4.72 0.59
C PRO A 127 3.68 -6.21 0.25
N VAL A 128 2.49 -6.83 0.27
CA VAL A 128 2.29 -8.25 -0.12
C VAL A 128 2.81 -8.56 -1.53
N PHE A 129 2.84 -7.56 -2.43
CA PHE A 129 3.32 -7.74 -3.80
C PHE A 129 4.77 -7.31 -4.01
N ALA A 130 5.50 -6.94 -2.96
CA ALA A 130 6.88 -6.47 -3.08
C ALA A 130 7.79 -7.52 -3.73
N LEU A 131 7.65 -8.79 -3.34
CA LEU A 131 8.40 -9.90 -3.94
C LEU A 131 8.00 -10.12 -5.41
N ALA A 132 6.69 -10.11 -5.71
CA ALA A 132 6.21 -10.24 -7.08
C ALA A 132 6.78 -9.15 -7.99
N ALA A 133 6.82 -7.89 -7.54
CA ALA A 133 7.44 -6.80 -8.30
C ALA A 133 8.96 -7.01 -8.48
N MET A 134 9.67 -7.47 -7.44
CA MET A 134 11.09 -7.82 -7.52
C MET A 134 11.37 -8.96 -8.52
N GLU A 135 10.43 -9.88 -8.70
CA GLU A 135 10.50 -10.99 -9.65
C GLU A 135 9.89 -10.65 -11.02
N ASN A 136 9.46 -9.40 -11.22
CA ASN A 136 8.76 -8.93 -12.42
C ASN A 136 7.48 -9.74 -12.73
N ARG A 137 6.79 -10.22 -11.69
CA ARG A 137 5.52 -10.91 -11.80
C ARG A 137 4.36 -9.90 -11.74
N PRO A 138 3.40 -9.99 -12.67
CA PRO A 138 2.29 -9.05 -12.72
C PRO A 138 1.31 -9.24 -11.56
N VAL A 139 0.73 -8.13 -11.12
CA VAL A 139 -0.41 -8.09 -10.20
C VAL A 139 -1.63 -7.64 -10.99
N PHE A 140 -2.75 -8.31 -10.78
CA PHE A 140 -4.00 -8.07 -11.48
C PHE A 140 -5.08 -7.64 -10.51
N ARG A 141 -6.00 -6.82 -11.02
CA ARG A 141 -7.32 -6.62 -10.44
C ARG A 141 -8.17 -7.83 -10.78
N ALA A 142 -8.88 -8.33 -9.79
CA ALA A 142 -9.85 -9.39 -9.98
C ALA A 142 -11.11 -9.14 -9.13
N ARG A 143 -12.17 -9.84 -9.49
CA ARG A 143 -13.39 -9.95 -8.72
C ARG A 143 -13.43 -11.33 -8.10
N THR A 144 -13.89 -11.41 -6.87
CA THR A 144 -14.20 -12.69 -6.24
C THR A 144 -15.61 -12.65 -5.70
N GLU A 145 -16.41 -13.63 -6.08
CA GLU A 145 -17.69 -13.87 -5.45
C GLU A 145 -17.47 -14.63 -4.13
N LEU A 146 -18.33 -14.40 -3.15
CA LEU A 146 -18.36 -15.17 -1.91
C LEU A 146 -19.44 -16.26 -2.07
N PRO A 147 -19.05 -17.55 -2.15
CA PRO A 147 -20.01 -18.64 -2.27
C PRO A 147 -20.93 -18.78 -1.06
N ASP A 148 -22.07 -19.45 -1.23
CA ASP A 148 -22.95 -19.76 -0.09
C ASP A 148 -22.19 -20.57 0.96
N GLY A 149 -22.25 -20.13 2.22
CA GLY A 149 -21.55 -20.76 3.34
C GLY A 149 -20.09 -20.31 3.55
N LEU A 150 -19.55 -19.43 2.68
CA LEU A 150 -18.27 -18.76 2.89
C LEU A 150 -18.49 -17.25 2.99
N GLY A 151 -18.00 -16.65 4.08
CA GLY A 151 -18.13 -15.23 4.36
C GLY A 151 -16.83 -14.46 4.14
N LEU A 152 -16.88 -13.18 4.54
CA LEU A 152 -15.72 -12.29 4.48
C LEU A 152 -14.56 -12.77 5.36
N GLN A 153 -14.87 -13.46 6.47
CA GLN A 153 -13.86 -14.00 7.38
C GLN A 153 -13.03 -15.11 6.70
N GLU A 154 -13.69 -16.04 6.01
CA GLU A 154 -13.03 -17.10 5.26
C GLU A 154 -12.23 -16.53 4.08
N LEU A 155 -12.77 -15.52 3.40
CA LEU A 155 -12.03 -14.82 2.34
C LEU A 155 -10.77 -14.13 2.91
N THR A 156 -10.89 -13.46 4.06
CA THR A 156 -9.76 -12.80 4.71
C THR A 156 -8.67 -13.82 5.06
N ALA A 157 -9.04 -14.98 5.64
CA ALA A 157 -8.10 -16.04 5.94
C ALA A 157 -7.38 -16.56 4.67
N ALA A 158 -8.12 -16.80 3.58
CA ALA A 158 -7.53 -17.24 2.31
C ALA A 158 -6.62 -16.17 1.67
N VAL A 159 -6.95 -14.90 1.85
CA VAL A 159 -6.14 -13.77 1.39
C VAL A 159 -4.86 -13.62 2.21
N ASP A 160 -4.93 -13.82 3.53
CA ASP A 160 -3.80 -13.69 4.44
C ASP A 160 -2.69 -14.70 4.11
N GLU A 161 -3.07 -15.90 3.67
CA GLU A 161 -2.17 -17.00 3.27
C GLU A 161 -1.72 -16.94 1.79
N SER A 162 -2.07 -15.89 1.05
CA SER A 162 -1.81 -15.82 -0.39
C SER A 162 -1.27 -14.48 -0.87
N GLU A 163 -0.79 -14.43 -2.11
CA GLU A 163 -0.45 -13.17 -2.80
C GLU A 163 -1.73 -12.51 -3.34
N ALA A 164 -2.63 -12.19 -2.44
CA ALA A 164 -3.89 -11.49 -2.69
C ALA A 164 -4.08 -10.36 -1.66
N VAL A 165 -4.87 -9.35 -1.98
CA VAL A 165 -5.30 -8.28 -1.06
C VAL A 165 -6.73 -7.89 -1.40
N VAL A 166 -7.61 -7.81 -0.41
CA VAL A 166 -8.96 -7.25 -0.59
C VAL A 166 -8.86 -5.73 -0.71
N MET A 167 -9.27 -5.18 -1.85
CA MET A 167 -9.32 -3.74 -2.07
C MET A 167 -10.62 -3.14 -1.52
N GLN A 168 -11.74 -3.82 -1.80
CA GLN A 168 -13.06 -3.32 -1.49
C GLN A 168 -14.05 -4.49 -1.40
N VAL A 169 -14.91 -4.49 -0.39
CA VAL A 169 -16.10 -5.34 -0.34
C VAL A 169 -17.24 -4.54 -0.97
N VAL A 170 -17.77 -5.03 -2.10
CA VAL A 170 -18.81 -4.35 -2.88
C VAL A 170 -20.20 -4.73 -2.39
N SER A 171 -20.36 -5.99 -1.96
CA SER A 171 -21.58 -6.49 -1.32
C SER A 171 -21.23 -7.68 -0.44
N GLU A 172 -22.21 -8.24 0.26
CA GLU A 172 -22.07 -9.49 1.03
C GLU A 172 -21.58 -10.67 0.18
N ARG A 173 -21.70 -10.58 -1.15
CA ARG A 173 -21.38 -11.66 -2.09
C ARG A 173 -20.27 -11.32 -3.08
N LEU A 174 -19.70 -10.11 -3.03
CA LEU A 174 -18.73 -9.65 -4.02
C LEU A 174 -17.65 -8.80 -3.39
N ALA A 175 -16.40 -9.16 -3.66
CA ALA A 175 -15.23 -8.37 -3.32
C ALA A 175 -14.34 -8.10 -4.55
N LEU A 176 -13.71 -6.93 -4.55
CA LEU A 176 -12.63 -6.58 -5.46
C LEU A 176 -11.30 -6.88 -4.77
N VAL A 177 -10.41 -7.56 -5.48
CA VAL A 177 -9.11 -7.99 -4.97
C VAL A 177 -7.99 -7.61 -5.94
N MET A 178 -6.81 -7.36 -5.40
CA MET A 178 -5.56 -7.45 -6.16
C MET A 178 -4.96 -8.84 -5.94
N VAL A 179 -4.46 -9.48 -6.99
CA VAL A 179 -3.91 -10.84 -6.92
C VAL A 179 -2.74 -11.00 -7.90
N THR A 180 -1.76 -11.81 -7.56
CA THR A 180 -0.88 -12.41 -8.58
C THR A 180 -1.55 -13.64 -9.18
N ALA A 181 -0.95 -14.23 -10.22
CA ALA A 181 -1.40 -15.52 -10.74
C ALA A 181 -1.38 -16.63 -9.65
N GLN A 182 -0.39 -16.59 -8.76
CA GLN A 182 -0.30 -17.53 -7.64
C GLN A 182 -1.40 -17.26 -6.60
N GLY A 183 -1.63 -16.00 -6.24
CA GLY A 183 -2.73 -15.61 -5.36
C GLY A 183 -4.09 -16.06 -5.87
N ALA A 184 -4.37 -15.83 -7.15
CA ALA A 184 -5.60 -16.27 -7.79
C ALA A 184 -5.79 -17.80 -7.72
N GLY A 185 -4.71 -18.57 -7.95
CA GLY A 185 -4.74 -20.02 -7.83
C GLY A 185 -4.97 -20.51 -6.39
N THR A 186 -4.46 -19.80 -5.38
CA THR A 186 -4.72 -20.12 -3.97
C THR A 186 -6.16 -19.80 -3.57
N LEU A 187 -6.68 -18.63 -3.93
CA LEU A 187 -8.08 -18.28 -3.68
C LEU A 187 -9.05 -19.26 -4.35
N THR A 188 -8.80 -19.63 -5.61
CA THR A 188 -9.61 -20.61 -6.33
C THR A 188 -9.63 -21.97 -5.63
N ARG A 189 -8.47 -22.44 -5.13
CA ARG A 189 -8.39 -23.69 -4.37
C ARG A 189 -9.08 -23.61 -3.00
N ALA A 190 -9.14 -22.42 -2.41
CA ALA A 190 -9.90 -22.15 -1.18
C ALA A 190 -11.41 -21.99 -1.42
N GLY A 191 -11.88 -22.16 -2.67
CA GLY A 191 -13.30 -22.10 -3.02
C GLY A 191 -13.78 -20.72 -3.48
N PHE A 192 -12.90 -19.72 -3.57
CA PHE A 192 -13.24 -18.37 -4.02
C PHE A 192 -12.98 -18.22 -5.53
N PRO A 193 -14.03 -18.19 -6.38
CA PRO A 193 -13.83 -18.04 -7.82
C PRO A 193 -13.24 -16.65 -8.13
N VAL A 194 -12.11 -16.64 -8.84
CA VAL A 194 -11.40 -15.39 -9.19
C VAL A 194 -11.57 -15.07 -10.66
N ASP A 195 -12.17 -13.93 -10.94
CA ASP A 195 -12.38 -13.38 -12.28
C ASP A 195 -11.43 -12.19 -12.52
N VAL A 196 -10.35 -12.46 -13.24
CA VAL A 196 -9.25 -11.51 -13.49
C VAL A 196 -9.64 -10.50 -14.57
N ARG A 197 -9.48 -9.20 -14.26
CA ARG A 197 -9.95 -8.09 -15.12
C ARG A 197 -8.84 -7.32 -15.84
N GLY A 198 -7.62 -7.26 -15.29
CA GLY A 198 -6.49 -6.55 -15.91
C GLY A 198 -5.39 -6.18 -14.92
N PRO A 199 -4.23 -5.66 -15.38
CA PRO A 199 -3.11 -5.29 -14.51
C PRO A 199 -3.44 -4.08 -13.60
N VAL A 200 -2.67 -3.91 -12.52
CA VAL A 200 -2.86 -2.86 -11.50
C VAL A 200 -2.18 -1.52 -11.84
N ASP A 201 -1.53 -1.40 -12.99
CA ASP A 201 -0.46 -0.42 -13.18
C ASP A 201 -0.87 1.08 -13.14
N ASP A 202 -2.14 1.46 -13.29
CA ASP A 202 -2.52 2.88 -13.47
C ASP A 202 -3.57 3.43 -12.51
N THR A 203 -3.76 2.80 -11.36
CA THR A 203 -4.86 3.15 -10.45
C THR A 203 -4.47 3.06 -8.98
N ALA A 204 -5.05 3.93 -8.14
CA ALA A 204 -4.88 3.87 -6.70
C ALA A 204 -5.23 2.46 -6.16
N ALA A 205 -4.43 1.98 -5.21
CA ALA A 205 -4.56 0.64 -4.62
C ALA A 205 -5.82 0.52 -3.76
N PHE A 206 -6.25 1.65 -3.20
CA PHE A 206 -7.46 1.79 -2.41
C PHE A 206 -8.25 2.98 -2.96
N PRO A 207 -9.56 2.84 -3.25
CA PRO A 207 -10.38 4.02 -3.43
C PRO A 207 -10.35 4.83 -2.11
N VAL A 208 -10.10 6.13 -2.20
CA VAL A 208 -10.19 7.06 -1.08
C VAL A 208 -11.51 6.81 -0.36
N ARG A 209 -11.47 6.43 0.92
CA ARG A 209 -12.65 6.46 1.78
C ARG A 209 -13.07 7.92 1.90
N ASP A 210 -14.15 8.31 1.25
CA ASP A 210 -14.82 9.57 1.55
C ASP A 210 -15.61 9.38 2.85
N ASP A 211 -14.90 9.32 3.98
CA ASP A 211 -15.48 9.27 5.33
C ASP A 211 -15.94 10.67 5.79
N LYS A 212 -16.34 11.56 4.87
CA LYS A 212 -17.06 12.77 5.27
C LYS A 212 -18.45 12.36 5.75
N PRO A 213 -18.81 12.59 7.03
CA PRO A 213 -20.19 12.47 7.44
C PRO A 213 -21.00 13.46 6.60
N VAL A 214 -21.88 12.95 5.75
CA VAL A 214 -22.92 13.75 5.12
C VAL A 214 -23.78 14.26 6.27
N SER A 215 -23.64 15.54 6.60
CA SER A 215 -24.46 16.16 7.63
C SER A 215 -25.92 16.04 7.17
N ALA A 216 -26.75 15.41 7.99
CA ALA A 216 -28.19 15.27 7.77
C ALA A 216 -28.94 16.63 7.72
N ALA A 217 -28.23 17.76 7.79
CA ALA A 217 -28.79 19.10 7.71
C ALA A 217 -28.97 19.61 6.27
N GLU A 218 -28.40 18.97 5.24
CA GLU A 218 -28.54 19.44 3.84
C GLU A 218 -29.68 18.77 3.06
N THR A 219 -30.33 17.72 3.60
CA THR A 219 -31.44 17.02 2.93
C THR A 219 -32.83 17.57 3.26
N LEU A 220 -32.93 18.67 4.02
CA LEU A 220 -34.22 19.23 4.49
C LEU A 220 -34.41 20.73 4.19
N ALA A 221 -33.63 21.29 3.26
CA ALA A 221 -33.75 22.70 2.86
C ALA A 221 -34.34 22.93 1.45
N ASP A 222 -34.76 21.88 0.73
CA ASP A 222 -35.34 22.05 -0.61
C ASP A 222 -36.71 21.34 -0.74
N ALA A 223 -37.70 21.90 -0.04
CA ALA A 223 -39.11 21.63 -0.29
C ALA A 223 -39.82 22.96 -0.63
N PRO A 224 -40.29 23.17 -1.88
CA PRO A 224 -40.90 24.43 -2.28
C PRO A 224 -42.33 24.54 -1.73
N HIS A 225 -42.56 25.49 -0.83
CA HIS A 225 -43.91 25.83 -0.41
C HIS A 225 -44.57 26.71 -1.48
N ARG A 226 -45.45 26.10 -2.28
CA ARG A 226 -46.53 26.82 -2.98
C ARG A 226 -47.46 27.44 -1.94
N ALA A 227 -47.83 28.70 -2.16
CA ALA A 227 -48.95 29.36 -1.50
C ALA A 227 -50.08 29.58 -2.53
N PRO A 228 -51.36 29.52 -2.12
CA PRO A 228 -52.51 29.85 -2.96
C PRO A 228 -52.65 31.37 -3.20
#